data_AF-A0A7C7X2S0-F1
#
_entry.id   AF-A0A7C7X2S0-F1
#
_cell.length_a   1.000
_cell.length_b   1.000
_cell.length_c   1.000
_cell.angle_alpha   90.00
_cell.angle_beta   90.00
_cell.angle_gamma   90.00
#
_symmetry.space_group_name_H-M   'P 1'
#
loop_
_entity.id
_entity.type
_entity.pdbx_description
1 polymer ?
#
loop_
_entity_poly.entity_id
_entity_poly.type
_entity_poly.pdbx_seq_one_letter_code
_entity_poly.pdbx_strand_id
1 'polypeptide(L)'
;MAERFVNVRIQSLNGVNLNQFQFEYDLTWMAFFQNAEGRTYTRYGGREDGDAESHLNKASLLRVMGQVLELHENGRVQPNNRYEPISRSVRTAEDIPPMKKMMSRRKESCIHCHDVKGATLQHQRDLGQLRKEMVYTYPSPSRLGIHLDPEMQFKVQSVDDNSPAKTAGIREGDLLRTMDNQRVLTFADASRVLELAPQTGELHLRLSRDEDEVSAIVRLTNGWRKNEDPSWRSSTGYVGPRSGIWGRRASEPQRRQLDVDADDLAIRVTFIGAPWARAAGIKNGDYIIAVDDFKKDMTIRQFQAYLHLNRNWGDSISVTVRRGRKDVKLLFQFPVSPPN
;
A
#
# COMPACT_ATOMS: atom_id res chain seq x y z
N MET A 1 26.45 1.90 16.24
CA MET A 1 25.18 2.65 16.07
C MET A 1 24.04 2.03 16.87
N ALA A 2 23.64 0.77 16.62
CA ALA A 2 22.52 0.13 17.32
C ALA A 2 22.65 0.04 18.85
N GLU A 3 23.87 -0.06 19.39
CA GLU A 3 24.14 -0.07 20.85
C GLU A 3 23.73 1.22 21.56
N ARG A 4 23.54 2.33 20.82
CA ARG A 4 23.03 3.59 21.36
C ARG A 4 21.50 3.62 21.51
N PHE A 5 20.82 2.53 21.16
CA PHE A 5 19.36 2.39 21.20
C PHE A 5 18.94 1.22 22.07
N VAL A 6 17.79 1.34 22.70
CA VAL A 6 17.06 0.17 23.22
C VAL A 6 16.35 -0.49 22.05
N ASN A 7 16.86 -1.65 21.61
CA ASN A 7 16.36 -2.34 20.44
C ASN A 7 15.23 -3.31 20.82
N VAL A 8 14.05 -3.11 20.24
CA VAL A 8 12.88 -3.98 20.44
C VAL A 8 12.43 -4.55 19.10
N ARG A 9 12.21 -5.87 19.05
CA ARG A 9 11.71 -6.55 17.85
C ARG A 9 10.31 -7.10 18.11
N ILE A 10 9.34 -6.62 17.34
CA ILE A 10 7.97 -7.12 17.34
C ILE A 10 7.81 -8.05 16.14
N GLN A 11 7.54 -9.34 16.38
CA GLN A 11 7.33 -10.35 15.33
C GLN A 11 5.85 -10.69 15.13
N SER A 12 5.00 -10.33 16.11
CA SER A 12 3.56 -10.55 16.07
C SER A 12 2.84 -9.31 16.60
N LEU A 13 1.67 -9.00 16.04
CA LEU A 13 0.84 -7.88 16.50
C LEU A 13 -0.09 -8.25 17.67
N ASN A 14 0.08 -9.44 18.28
CA ASN A 14 -0.64 -9.80 19.49
C ASN A 14 -0.39 -8.77 20.61
N GLY A 15 -1.46 -8.22 21.17
CA GLY A 15 -1.39 -7.24 22.25
C GLY A 15 -0.71 -5.91 21.88
N VAL A 16 -0.29 -5.72 20.62
CA VAL A 16 0.35 -4.47 20.18
C VAL A 16 -0.68 -3.36 20.17
N ASN A 17 -0.35 -2.25 20.80
CA ASN A 17 -1.22 -1.08 20.84
C ASN A 17 -1.30 -0.41 19.45
N LEU A 18 -2.38 -0.67 18.72
CA LEU A 18 -2.64 -0.11 17.39
C LEU A 18 -2.92 1.39 17.44
N ASN A 19 -3.29 1.96 18.60
CA ASN A 19 -3.39 3.41 18.73
C ASN A 19 -2.00 4.07 18.71
N GLN A 20 -0.97 3.36 19.14
CA GLN A 20 0.42 3.84 19.16
C GLN A 20 1.15 3.52 17.84
N PHE A 21 1.11 2.26 17.42
CA PHE A 21 1.84 1.77 16.25
C PHE A 21 0.97 1.82 15.00
N GLN A 22 0.79 3.03 14.47
CA GLN A 22 0.04 3.31 13.25
C GLN A 22 0.99 3.36 12.04
N PHE A 23 0.82 2.43 11.10
CA PHE A 23 1.56 2.34 9.85
C PHE A 23 0.78 1.55 8.79
N GLU A 24 1.34 1.44 7.58
CA GLU A 24 0.77 0.61 6.52
C GLU A 24 0.92 -0.88 6.85
N TYR A 25 -0.17 -1.50 7.26
CA TYR A 25 -0.21 -2.89 7.70
C TYR A 25 -0.04 -3.91 6.57
N ASP A 26 -0.10 -3.50 5.29
CA ASP A 26 0.29 -4.35 4.16
C ASP A 26 1.81 -4.37 3.89
N LEU A 27 2.63 -3.61 4.64
CA LEU A 27 4.08 -3.64 4.51
C LEU A 27 4.72 -4.90 5.11
N THR A 28 5.88 -5.25 4.56
CA THR A 28 6.75 -6.31 5.09
C THR A 28 7.43 -5.90 6.40
N TRP A 29 7.74 -4.61 6.59
CA TRP A 29 8.49 -4.13 7.75
C TRP A 29 8.30 -2.63 8.00
N MET A 30 8.34 -2.22 9.27
CA MET A 30 8.30 -0.82 9.73
C MET A 30 9.07 -0.69 11.05
N ALA A 31 9.82 0.39 11.20
CA ALA A 31 10.46 0.79 12.45
C ALA A 31 9.90 2.11 12.99
N PHE A 32 9.94 2.25 14.31
CA PHE A 32 9.57 3.46 15.02
C PHE A 32 10.73 3.85 15.92
N PHE A 33 11.15 5.11 15.84
CA PHE A 33 12.10 5.69 16.78
C PHE A 33 11.34 6.53 17.78
N GLN A 34 11.37 6.14 19.06
CA GLN A 34 10.56 6.75 20.11
C GLN A 34 11.40 7.04 21.37
N ASN A 35 10.95 7.99 22.18
CA ASN A 35 11.48 8.21 23.52
C ASN A 35 10.78 7.30 24.56
N ALA A 36 11.18 7.40 25.83
CA ALA A 36 10.65 6.57 26.91
C ALA A 36 9.15 6.79 27.18
N GLU A 37 8.61 7.96 26.84
CA GLU A 37 7.17 8.27 26.94
C GLU A 37 6.37 7.84 25.71
N GLY A 38 6.99 7.15 24.76
CA GLY A 38 6.35 6.73 23.51
C GLY A 38 6.15 7.85 22.49
N ARG A 39 6.79 9.01 22.64
CA ARG A 39 6.73 10.07 21.63
C ARG A 39 7.65 9.73 20.46
N THR A 40 7.13 9.87 19.24
CA THR A 40 7.83 9.56 18.00
C THR A 40 8.88 10.63 17.65
N TYR A 41 10.07 10.21 17.27
CA TYR A 41 11.04 11.04 16.54
C TYR A 41 10.80 10.96 15.04
N THR A 42 10.65 9.74 14.52
CA THR A 42 10.39 9.42 13.12
C THR A 42 9.93 7.96 12.98
N ARG A 43 9.22 7.66 11.89
CA ARG A 43 8.95 6.30 11.40
C ARG A 43 9.94 5.96 10.30
N TYR A 44 10.30 4.70 10.11
CA TYR A 44 11.20 4.31 9.03
C TYR A 44 10.71 3.04 8.34
N GLY A 45 10.46 3.14 7.04
CA GLY A 45 9.87 2.10 6.21
C GLY A 45 9.02 2.69 5.11
N GLY A 46 8.18 1.86 4.50
CA GLY A 46 7.39 2.23 3.32
C GLY A 46 8.00 1.72 2.02
N ARG A 47 7.23 1.86 0.95
CA ARG A 47 7.62 1.42 -0.39
C ARG A 47 6.86 2.22 -1.45
N GLU A 48 7.44 2.30 -2.63
CA GLU A 48 6.73 2.54 -3.88
C GLU A 48 6.13 1.23 -4.41
N ASP A 49 5.23 1.37 -5.39
CA ASP A 49 4.51 0.23 -5.98
C ASP A 49 5.48 -0.76 -6.64
N GLY A 50 6.46 -0.25 -7.39
CA GLY A 50 7.39 -1.06 -8.19
C GLY A 50 8.43 -1.84 -7.40
N ASP A 51 8.74 -1.44 -6.16
CA ASP A 51 9.82 -2.05 -5.38
C ASP A 51 9.52 -2.05 -3.87
N ALA A 52 9.47 -3.26 -3.30
CA ALA A 52 9.22 -3.49 -1.88
C ALA A 52 10.32 -2.94 -0.97
N GLU A 53 11.53 -2.72 -1.50
CA GLU A 53 12.69 -2.21 -0.75
C GLU A 53 13.10 -0.79 -1.14
N SER A 54 12.29 -0.11 -1.98
CA SER A 54 12.58 1.25 -2.50
C SER A 54 13.02 2.27 -1.45
N HIS A 55 12.53 2.14 -0.20
CA HIS A 55 12.90 3.02 0.92
C HIS A 55 13.42 2.24 2.13
N LEU A 56 13.99 1.05 1.88
CA LEU A 56 14.56 0.15 2.89
C LEU A 56 16.00 -0.19 2.54
N ASN A 57 16.94 0.70 2.86
CA ASN A 57 18.36 0.42 2.69
C ASN A 57 19.18 0.74 3.95
N LYS A 58 20.36 0.13 4.05
CA LYS A 58 21.23 0.25 5.24
C LYS A 58 21.77 1.67 5.42
N ALA A 59 22.10 2.36 4.33
CA ALA A 59 22.68 3.69 4.36
C ALA A 59 21.70 4.74 4.93
N SER A 60 20.47 4.75 4.42
CA SER A 60 19.38 5.60 4.95
C SER A 60 19.06 5.26 6.40
N LEU A 61 18.95 3.98 6.78
CA LEU A 61 18.69 3.62 8.17
C LEU A 61 19.77 4.17 9.11
N LEU A 62 21.06 4.02 8.78
CA LEU A 62 22.16 4.55 9.60
C LEU A 62 22.11 6.08 9.68
N ARG A 63 21.77 6.77 8.59
CA ARG A 63 21.58 8.23 8.57
C ARG A 63 20.46 8.66 9.51
N VAL A 64 19.30 8.03 9.38
CA VAL A 64 18.12 8.32 10.21
C VAL A 64 18.41 8.04 11.68
N MET A 65 19.09 6.93 12.00
CA MET A 65 19.53 6.65 13.37
C MET A 65 20.43 7.77 13.93
N GLY A 66 21.37 8.29 13.12
CA GLY A 66 22.20 9.43 13.52
C GLY A 66 21.36 10.68 13.83
N GLN A 67 20.43 11.03 12.94
CA GLN A 67 19.53 12.17 13.12
C GLN A 67 18.62 12.02 14.35
N VAL A 68 18.14 10.81 14.63
CA VAL A 68 17.33 10.52 15.82
C VAL A 68 18.13 10.74 17.10
N LEU A 69 19.39 10.33 17.14
CA LEU A 69 20.24 10.54 18.32
C LEU A 69 20.48 12.03 18.57
N GLU A 70 20.75 12.81 17.51
CA GLU A 70 20.86 14.27 17.62
C GLU A 70 19.56 14.90 18.13
N LEU A 71 18.40 14.48 17.62
CA LEU A 71 17.11 14.96 18.10
C LEU A 71 16.86 14.54 19.55
N HIS A 72 17.26 13.34 19.96
CA HIS A 72 17.11 12.85 21.32
C HIS A 72 17.95 13.65 22.32
N GLU A 73 19.23 13.88 22.01
CA GLU A 73 20.14 14.69 22.82
C GLU A 73 19.63 16.12 23.04
N ASN A 74 18.93 16.68 22.05
CA ASN A 74 18.36 18.02 22.11
C ASN A 74 16.88 18.06 22.56
N GLY A 75 16.28 16.93 22.93
CA GLY A 75 14.87 16.86 23.35
C GLY A 75 13.84 17.17 22.25
N ARG A 76 14.21 17.07 20.98
CA ARG A 76 13.42 17.47 19.79
C ARG A 76 12.59 16.32 19.22
N VAL A 77 11.65 15.77 19.99
CA VAL A 77 10.62 14.82 19.51
C VAL A 77 9.61 15.49 18.56
N GLN A 78 8.81 14.71 17.82
CA GLN A 78 7.73 15.27 16.98
C GLN A 78 6.75 16.12 17.82
N PRO A 79 6.19 17.20 17.26
CA PRO A 79 5.22 18.03 17.97
C PRO A 79 3.94 17.24 18.27
N ASN A 80 3.28 17.58 19.37
CA ASN A 80 1.97 17.02 19.68
C ASN A 80 0.92 17.70 18.80
N ASN A 81 0.47 17.00 17.76
CA ASN A 81 -0.55 17.47 16.84
C ASN A 81 -1.42 16.29 16.38
N ARG A 82 -2.32 16.51 15.43
CA ARG A 82 -3.23 15.48 14.91
C ARG A 82 -2.52 14.29 14.21
N TYR A 83 -1.26 14.44 13.84
CA TYR A 83 -0.48 13.42 13.12
C TYR A 83 0.22 12.42 14.04
N GLU A 84 0.50 12.81 15.29
CA GLU A 84 1.10 11.90 16.27
C GLU A 84 0.04 11.38 17.25
N PRO A 85 0.00 10.05 17.48
CA PRO A 85 -0.90 9.51 18.47
C PRO A 85 -0.49 9.98 19.87
N ILE A 86 -1.44 10.54 20.62
CA ILE A 86 -1.32 10.68 22.07
C ILE A 86 -2.08 9.49 22.64
N SER A 87 -1.40 8.35 22.78
CA SER A 87 -2.04 7.11 23.21
C SER A 87 -2.50 7.20 24.67
N ARG A 88 -3.74 7.61 24.89
CA ARG A 88 -4.41 7.57 26.20
C ARG A 88 -5.19 6.27 26.44
N SER A 89 -5.32 5.43 25.42
CA SER A 89 -6.01 4.14 25.48
C SER A 89 -5.29 3.12 24.61
N VAL A 90 -5.40 1.85 25.01
CA VAL A 90 -4.89 0.72 24.24
C VAL A 90 -6.04 0.14 23.41
N ARG A 91 -5.76 -0.09 22.13
CA ARG A 91 -6.59 -0.90 21.24
C ARG A 91 -5.69 -1.90 20.53
N THR A 92 -6.01 -3.18 20.60
CA THR A 92 -5.20 -4.24 20.00
C THR A 92 -5.86 -4.81 18.76
N ALA A 93 -5.15 -5.70 18.05
CA ALA A 93 -5.71 -6.41 16.91
C ALA A 93 -6.89 -7.30 17.34
N GLU A 94 -6.79 -7.94 18.50
CA GLU A 94 -7.78 -8.83 19.09
C GLU A 94 -9.12 -8.15 19.40
N ASP A 95 -9.13 -6.82 19.56
CA ASP A 95 -10.33 -6.03 19.74
C ASP A 95 -11.17 -5.90 18.46
N ILE A 96 -10.59 -6.22 17.29
CA ILE A 96 -11.32 -6.16 16.01
C ILE A 96 -12.22 -7.40 15.90
N PRO A 97 -13.56 -7.29 15.75
CA PRO A 97 -14.44 -8.45 15.88
C PRO A 97 -14.13 -9.62 14.92
N PRO A 98 -13.84 -9.39 13.62
CA PRO A 98 -13.34 -10.45 12.74
C PRO A 98 -12.03 -11.10 13.21
N MET A 99 -11.10 -10.32 13.77
CA MET A 99 -9.84 -10.86 14.32
C MET A 99 -10.12 -11.76 15.52
N LYS A 100 -10.95 -11.31 16.47
CA LYS A 100 -11.36 -12.09 17.64
C LYS A 100 -11.92 -13.46 17.23
N LYS A 101 -12.81 -13.47 16.23
CA LYS A 101 -13.39 -14.69 15.67
C LYS A 101 -12.33 -15.58 15.01
N MET A 102 -11.42 -15.00 14.22
CA MET A 102 -10.32 -15.75 13.59
C MET A 102 -9.42 -16.41 14.65
N MET A 103 -9.03 -15.67 15.69
CA MET A 103 -8.16 -16.16 16.76
C MET A 103 -8.79 -17.28 17.57
N SER A 104 -10.11 -17.27 17.77
CA SER A 104 -10.80 -18.39 18.45
C SER A 104 -10.72 -19.73 17.69
N ARG A 105 -10.36 -19.72 16.40
CA ARG A 105 -10.32 -20.90 15.52
C ARG A 105 -8.91 -21.31 15.10
N ARG A 106 -7.93 -20.41 15.21
CA ARG A 106 -6.57 -20.62 14.73
C ARG A 106 -5.80 -21.45 15.76
N LYS A 107 -5.11 -22.51 15.30
CA LYS A 107 -4.23 -23.32 16.16
C LYS A 107 -2.97 -22.54 16.57
N GLU A 108 -2.47 -21.71 15.64
CA GLU A 108 -1.35 -20.80 15.86
C GLU A 108 -1.87 -19.42 16.30
N SER A 109 -1.27 -18.85 17.34
CA SER A 109 -1.76 -17.64 18.02
C SER A 109 -1.24 -16.32 17.42
N CYS A 110 -0.29 -16.36 16.50
CA CYS A 110 0.34 -15.15 15.95
C CYS A 110 -0.59 -14.36 15.02
N ILE A 111 -0.53 -13.04 15.15
CA ILE A 111 -1.23 -12.07 14.29
C ILE A 111 -0.19 -11.34 13.45
N HIS A 112 -0.31 -11.42 12.12
CA HIS A 112 0.53 -10.64 11.22
C HIS A 112 -0.05 -9.24 10.97
N CYS A 113 0.79 -8.28 10.56
CA CYS A 113 0.36 -6.92 10.24
C CYS A 113 -0.83 -6.90 9.26
N HIS A 114 -0.74 -7.65 8.16
CA HIS A 114 -1.82 -7.69 7.17
C HIS A 114 -3.11 -8.35 7.67
N ASP A 115 -3.05 -9.22 8.67
CA ASP A 115 -4.25 -9.76 9.31
C ASP A 115 -5.07 -8.61 9.94
N VAL A 116 -4.40 -7.58 10.50
CA VAL A 116 -5.05 -6.40 11.08
C VAL A 116 -5.79 -5.58 10.03
N LYS A 117 -5.15 -5.33 8.88
CA LYS A 117 -5.79 -4.64 7.75
C LYS A 117 -6.97 -5.43 7.21
N GLY A 118 -6.79 -6.73 6.99
CA GLY A 118 -7.82 -7.65 6.52
C GLY A 118 -9.04 -7.68 7.45
N ALA A 119 -8.81 -7.88 8.75
CA ALA A 119 -9.87 -7.88 9.76
C ALA A 119 -10.60 -6.53 9.86
N THR A 120 -9.87 -5.41 9.70
CA THR A 120 -10.47 -4.07 9.68
C THR A 120 -11.40 -3.90 8.49
N LEU A 121 -10.97 -4.28 7.28
CA LEU A 121 -11.81 -4.21 6.07
C LEU A 121 -13.00 -5.17 6.14
N GLN A 122 -12.80 -6.37 6.68
CA GLN A 122 -13.91 -7.29 6.92
C GLN A 122 -14.92 -6.69 7.89
N HIS A 123 -14.46 -6.05 8.97
CA HIS A 123 -15.37 -5.43 9.93
C HIS A 123 -16.19 -4.29 9.29
N GLN A 124 -15.57 -3.46 8.46
CA GLN A 124 -16.27 -2.43 7.69
C GLN A 124 -17.31 -3.04 6.74
N ARG A 125 -17.03 -4.22 6.17
CA ARG A 125 -18.02 -4.95 5.37
C ARG A 125 -19.20 -5.42 6.19
N ASP A 126 -18.95 -6.01 7.35
CA ASP A 126 -19.98 -6.52 8.26
C ASP A 126 -20.91 -5.40 8.75
N LEU A 127 -20.39 -4.17 8.83
CA LEU A 127 -21.15 -2.95 9.15
C LEU A 127 -21.86 -2.30 7.93
N GLY A 128 -21.68 -2.82 6.72
CA GLY A 128 -22.20 -2.20 5.49
C GLY A 128 -21.52 -0.89 5.10
N GLN A 129 -20.33 -0.62 5.64
CA GLN A 129 -19.59 0.65 5.47
C GLN A 129 -18.36 0.54 4.58
N LEU A 130 -18.04 -0.67 4.10
CA LEU A 130 -16.87 -0.92 3.25
C LEU A 130 -16.92 -0.09 1.97
N ARG A 131 -15.84 0.66 1.72
CA ARG A 131 -15.56 1.28 0.43
C ARG A 131 -14.27 0.69 -0.13
N LYS A 132 -14.23 0.42 -1.43
CA LYS A 132 -13.05 -0.20 -2.07
C LYS A 132 -11.81 0.66 -1.90
N GLU A 133 -11.98 1.97 -1.83
CA GLU A 133 -10.93 2.94 -1.60
C GLU A 133 -10.20 2.77 -0.27
N MET A 134 -10.78 2.06 0.71
CA MET A 134 -10.16 1.83 2.02
C MET A 134 -8.88 1.00 1.95
N VAL A 135 -8.55 0.37 0.82
CA VAL A 135 -7.26 -0.30 0.62
C VAL A 135 -6.11 0.69 0.43
N TYR A 136 -6.40 1.91 -0.04
CA TYR A 136 -5.39 2.95 -0.30
C TYR A 136 -5.10 3.71 0.99
N THR A 137 -4.20 3.15 1.81
CA THR A 137 -3.69 3.79 3.02
C THR A 137 -2.21 4.12 2.89
N TYR A 138 -1.77 5.08 3.70
CA TYR A 138 -0.41 5.62 3.72
C TYR A 138 0.13 5.91 2.31
N PRO A 139 -0.48 6.85 1.57
CA PRO A 139 -0.05 7.17 0.22
C PRO A 139 1.43 7.58 0.18
N SER A 140 2.10 7.24 -0.93
CA SER A 140 3.43 7.78 -1.22
C SER A 140 3.36 9.30 -1.50
N PRO A 141 4.41 10.08 -1.21
CA PRO A 141 4.60 11.43 -1.75
C PRO A 141 4.56 11.51 -3.29
N SER A 142 4.84 10.41 -4.01
CA SER A 142 4.61 10.31 -5.48
C SER A 142 3.12 10.47 -5.84
N ARG A 143 2.24 10.26 -4.84
CA ARG A 143 0.95 10.94 -4.58
C ARG A 143 0.72 12.27 -5.29
N LEU A 144 1.65 13.15 -5.00
CA LEU A 144 1.59 14.57 -5.29
C LEU A 144 2.58 14.93 -6.39
N GLY A 145 3.27 13.94 -6.95
CA GLY A 145 4.40 14.09 -7.86
C GLY A 145 5.73 14.39 -7.18
N ILE A 146 5.90 14.07 -5.89
CA ILE A 146 7.17 14.24 -5.17
C ILE A 146 7.85 12.88 -5.06
N HIS A 147 8.99 12.69 -5.72
CA HIS A 147 9.82 11.50 -5.55
C HIS A 147 10.97 11.81 -4.62
N LEU A 148 11.06 11.07 -3.51
CA LEU A 148 12.10 11.27 -2.50
C LEU A 148 13.30 10.38 -2.80
N ASP A 149 14.48 10.89 -2.48
CA ASP A 149 15.72 10.13 -2.60
C ASP A 149 15.69 8.92 -1.62
N PRO A 150 15.98 7.69 -2.07
CA PRO A 150 15.85 6.50 -1.24
C PRO A 150 16.87 6.45 -0.09
N GLU A 151 18.01 7.15 -0.19
CA GLU A 151 19.01 7.25 0.87
C GLU A 151 18.79 8.46 1.78
N MET A 152 18.50 9.61 1.19
CA MET A 152 18.17 10.86 1.88
C MET A 152 16.68 11.13 1.74
N GLN A 153 15.86 10.36 2.46
CA GLN A 153 14.39 10.29 2.35
C GLN A 153 13.60 11.56 2.72
N PHE A 154 14.27 12.70 2.78
CA PHE A 154 13.68 14.04 2.89
C PHE A 154 14.18 14.97 1.77
N LYS A 155 15.02 14.51 0.85
CA LYS A 155 15.46 15.23 -0.35
C LYS A 155 14.57 14.85 -1.51
N VAL A 156 14.08 15.84 -2.25
CA VAL A 156 13.34 15.65 -3.49
C VAL A 156 14.33 15.24 -4.57
N GLN A 157 14.22 13.99 -5.05
CA GLN A 157 15.02 13.45 -6.14
C GLN A 157 14.46 13.88 -7.50
N SER A 158 13.14 13.92 -7.65
CA SER A 158 12.50 14.42 -8.86
C SER A 158 11.06 14.85 -8.58
N VAL A 159 10.49 15.61 -9.52
CA VAL A 159 9.11 16.08 -9.46
C VAL A 159 8.43 15.78 -10.80
N ASP A 160 7.28 15.10 -10.76
CA ASP A 160 6.52 14.77 -11.97
C ASP A 160 6.08 16.04 -12.71
N ASP A 161 6.29 16.08 -14.02
CA ASP A 161 5.74 17.12 -14.87
C ASP A 161 4.21 16.99 -14.92
N ASN A 162 3.49 18.10 -14.74
CA ASN A 162 2.03 18.16 -14.57
C ASN A 162 1.49 17.60 -13.23
N SER A 163 2.25 17.75 -12.15
CA SER A 163 1.81 17.36 -10.81
C SER A 163 1.38 18.54 -9.91
N PRO A 164 0.62 18.26 -8.84
CA PRO A 164 0.35 19.24 -7.78
C PRO A 164 1.63 19.81 -7.16
N ALA A 165 2.68 18.99 -6.97
CA ALA A 165 3.96 19.44 -6.44
C ALA A 165 4.70 20.40 -7.38
N LYS A 166 4.73 20.09 -8.69
CA LYS A 166 5.31 20.99 -9.71
C LYS A 166 4.59 22.33 -9.72
N THR A 167 3.26 22.30 -9.66
CA THR A 167 2.41 23.51 -9.61
C THR A 167 2.68 24.32 -8.35
N ALA A 168 2.94 23.67 -7.22
CA ALA A 168 3.30 24.31 -5.95
C ALA A 168 4.74 24.86 -5.92
N GLY A 169 5.51 24.72 -7.01
CA GLY A 169 6.87 25.24 -7.12
C GLY A 169 7.96 24.41 -6.44
N ILE A 170 7.65 23.16 -6.08
CA ILE A 170 8.62 22.18 -5.55
C ILE A 170 9.55 21.75 -6.69
N ARG A 171 10.84 21.61 -6.38
CA ARG A 171 11.90 21.30 -7.35
C ARG A 171 12.77 20.14 -6.86
N GLU A 172 13.41 19.48 -7.82
CA GLU A 172 14.53 18.59 -7.52
C GLU A 172 15.58 19.31 -6.68
N GLY A 173 16.16 18.61 -5.70
CA GLY A 173 17.15 19.16 -4.77
C GLY A 173 16.54 19.78 -3.51
N ASP A 174 15.26 20.17 -3.51
CA ASP A 174 14.60 20.70 -2.32
C ASP A 174 14.65 19.69 -1.17
N LEU A 175 14.88 20.16 0.05
CA LEU A 175 14.87 19.35 1.26
C LEU A 175 13.53 19.55 1.97
N LEU A 176 12.63 18.58 1.86
CA LEU A 176 11.34 18.56 2.54
C LEU A 176 11.55 18.52 4.07
N ARG A 177 11.25 19.61 4.76
CA ARG A 177 11.44 19.73 6.21
C ARG A 177 10.19 19.39 6.98
N THR A 178 9.04 19.91 6.55
CA THR A 178 7.76 19.63 7.19
C THR A 178 6.61 19.54 6.22
N MET A 179 5.60 18.75 6.57
CA MET A 179 4.27 18.74 5.95
C MET A 179 3.24 19.01 7.06
N ASP A 180 2.42 20.05 6.91
CA ASP A 180 1.47 20.54 7.92
C ASP A 180 2.09 20.66 9.34
N ASN A 181 3.27 21.28 9.40
CA ASN A 181 4.07 21.44 10.62
C ASN A 181 4.57 20.13 11.26
N GLN A 182 4.34 18.97 10.64
CA GLN A 182 4.94 17.71 11.04
C GLN A 182 6.33 17.58 10.41
N ARG A 183 7.36 17.27 11.19
CA ARG A 183 8.72 17.06 10.66
C ARG A 183 8.76 15.84 9.76
N VAL A 184 9.48 15.95 8.66
CA VAL A 184 9.78 14.83 7.76
C VAL A 184 11.26 14.54 7.81
N LEU A 185 11.62 13.34 8.26
CA LEU A 185 12.99 12.79 8.10
C LEU A 185 13.01 11.63 7.11
N THR A 186 11.86 10.99 6.89
CA THR A 186 11.74 9.76 6.13
C THR A 186 10.51 9.76 5.23
N PHE A 187 10.50 8.81 4.31
CA PHE A 187 9.34 8.51 3.49
C PHE A 187 8.11 8.19 4.36
N ALA A 188 8.29 7.38 5.41
CA ALA A 188 7.21 6.99 6.31
C ALA A 188 6.60 8.16 7.09
N ASP A 189 7.39 9.19 7.44
CA ASP A 189 6.85 10.41 8.05
C ASP A 189 5.95 11.16 7.08
N ALA A 190 6.38 11.31 5.82
CA ALA A 190 5.57 11.94 4.78
C ALA A 190 4.28 11.16 4.51
N SER A 191 4.36 9.84 4.33
CA SER A 191 3.20 8.96 4.17
C SER A 191 2.24 8.99 5.35
N ARG A 192 2.75 9.19 6.58
CA ARG A 192 1.91 9.37 7.77
C ARG A 192 1.09 10.64 7.71
N VAL A 193 1.66 11.76 7.26
CA VAL A 193 0.91 13.01 7.05
C VAL A 193 -0.14 12.82 5.96
N LEU A 194 0.24 12.21 4.84
CA LEU A 194 -0.66 11.92 3.72
C LEU A 194 -1.81 11.00 4.11
N GLU A 195 -1.59 10.03 5.01
CA GLU A 195 -2.65 9.16 5.50
C GLU A 195 -3.78 9.94 6.19
N LEU A 196 -3.47 11.04 6.87
CA LEU A 196 -4.43 11.88 7.58
C LEU A 196 -4.79 13.18 6.83
N ALA A 197 -4.22 13.39 5.65
CA ALA A 197 -4.55 14.53 4.79
C ALA A 197 -5.98 14.42 4.24
N PRO A 198 -6.70 15.52 4.00
CA PRO A 198 -8.08 15.44 3.54
C PRO A 198 -8.19 14.89 2.09
N GLN A 199 -9.37 14.41 1.70
CA GLN A 199 -9.63 13.95 0.32
C GLN A 199 -9.54 15.10 -0.69
N THR A 200 -9.86 16.32 -0.25
CA THR A 200 -9.73 17.57 -1.00
C THR A 200 -9.27 18.66 -0.06
N GLY A 201 -8.55 19.67 -0.56
CA GLY A 201 -8.08 20.80 0.24
C GLY A 201 -6.64 21.16 -0.09
N GLU A 202 -5.90 21.60 0.92
CA GLU A 202 -4.53 22.05 0.80
C GLU A 202 -3.64 21.32 1.80
N LEU A 203 -2.37 21.18 1.43
CA LEU A 203 -1.32 20.61 2.26
C LEU A 203 -0.13 21.57 2.25
N HIS A 204 0.28 22.05 3.43
CA HIS A 204 1.31 23.06 3.57
C HIS A 204 2.67 22.41 3.78
N LEU A 205 3.63 22.71 2.91
CA LEU A 205 4.98 22.19 2.96
C LEU A 205 5.96 23.31 3.29
N ARG A 206 6.96 23.00 4.12
CA ARG A 206 8.19 23.80 4.22
C ARG A 206 9.36 22.97 3.76
N LEU A 207 10.17 23.57 2.90
CA LEU A 207 11.35 22.98 2.30
C LEU A 207 12.57 23.89 2.52
N SER A 208 13.77 23.36 2.36
CA SER A 208 14.98 24.17 2.21
C SER A 208 15.49 24.05 0.77
N ARG A 209 15.82 25.18 0.14
CA ARG A 209 16.44 25.25 -1.19
C ARG A 209 17.67 26.15 -1.11
N ASP A 210 18.86 25.60 -1.33
CA ASP A 210 20.12 26.37 -1.28
C ASP A 210 20.24 27.25 -0.02
N GLU A 211 19.85 26.69 1.15
CA GLU A 211 19.75 27.32 2.48
C GLU A 211 18.50 28.17 2.77
N ASP A 212 17.77 28.62 1.75
CA ASP A 212 16.54 29.40 1.93
C ASP A 212 15.36 28.52 2.36
N GLU A 213 14.49 29.05 3.21
CA GLU A 213 13.20 28.43 3.51
C GLU A 213 12.20 28.70 2.39
N VAL A 214 11.65 27.63 1.83
CA VAL A 214 10.62 27.69 0.79
C VAL A 214 9.31 27.13 1.36
N SER A 215 8.25 27.93 1.29
CA SER A 215 6.89 27.47 1.56
C SER A 215 6.20 27.05 0.27
N ALA A 216 5.53 25.90 0.28
CA ALA A 216 4.75 25.39 -0.84
C ALA A 216 3.36 24.95 -0.36
N ILE A 217 2.34 25.17 -1.18
CA ILE A 217 0.97 24.72 -0.90
C ILE A 217 0.55 23.76 -2.00
N VAL A 218 0.39 22.49 -1.65
CA VAL A 218 -0.04 21.45 -2.58
C VAL A 218 -1.55 21.29 -2.50
N ARG A 219 -2.23 21.49 -3.63
CA ARG A 219 -3.69 21.30 -3.72
C ARG A 219 -4.04 19.83 -3.87
N LEU A 220 -4.91 19.34 -3.01
CA LEU A 220 -5.45 17.99 -3.01
C LEU A 220 -6.82 17.97 -3.70
N THR A 221 -7.00 17.09 -4.67
CA THR A 221 -8.25 16.88 -5.41
C THR A 221 -8.73 15.45 -5.27
N ASN A 222 -10.04 15.22 -5.44
CA ASN A 222 -10.63 13.88 -5.29
C ASN A 222 -9.84 12.82 -6.08
N GLY A 223 -9.52 11.71 -5.41
CA GLY A 223 -8.82 10.59 -6.02
C GLY A 223 -7.29 10.61 -5.90
N TRP A 224 -6.67 11.68 -5.38
CA TRP A 224 -5.21 11.80 -5.26
C TRP A 224 -4.53 10.65 -4.52
N ARG A 225 -5.24 9.96 -3.62
CA ARG A 225 -4.71 8.85 -2.81
C ARG A 225 -4.48 7.56 -3.58
N LYS A 226 -5.13 7.37 -4.73
CA LYS A 226 -5.08 6.10 -5.46
C LYS A 226 -3.70 5.92 -6.08
N ASN A 227 -3.00 4.86 -5.68
CA ASN A 227 -1.76 4.44 -6.33
C ASN A 227 -2.05 3.67 -7.62
N GLU A 228 -1.06 3.57 -8.50
CA GLU A 228 -1.25 2.95 -9.82
C GLU A 228 -1.37 1.43 -9.72
N ASP A 229 -0.58 0.81 -8.83
CA ASP A 229 -0.61 -0.62 -8.62
C ASP A 229 -0.79 -0.99 -7.14
N PRO A 230 -2.04 -1.20 -6.68
CA PRO A 230 -2.33 -1.70 -5.34
C PRO A 230 -2.10 -3.22 -5.19
N SER A 231 -1.65 -3.94 -6.23
CA SER A 231 -1.66 -5.42 -6.22
C SER A 231 -0.65 -6.07 -5.27
N TRP A 232 0.30 -5.30 -4.75
CA TRP A 232 1.18 -5.73 -3.67
C TRP A 232 0.47 -5.78 -2.31
N ARG A 233 -0.64 -5.05 -2.14
CA ARG A 233 -1.43 -5.02 -0.90
C ARG A 233 -2.23 -6.31 -0.79
N SER A 234 -1.92 -7.12 0.22
CA SER A 234 -2.68 -8.34 0.49
C SER A 234 -4.16 -8.04 0.79
N SER A 235 -4.44 -6.86 1.33
CA SER A 235 -5.76 -6.41 1.73
C SER A 235 -6.74 -6.17 0.58
N THR A 236 -6.29 -6.07 -0.69
CA THR A 236 -7.20 -5.94 -1.83
C THR A 236 -8.18 -7.11 -1.93
N GLY A 237 -7.77 -8.29 -1.47
CA GLY A 237 -8.62 -9.49 -1.41
C GLY A 237 -9.90 -9.32 -0.56
N TYR A 238 -9.97 -8.28 0.26
CA TYR A 238 -11.10 -7.99 1.13
C TYR A 238 -12.11 -6.99 0.53
N VAL A 239 -11.91 -6.46 -0.68
CA VAL A 239 -12.82 -5.43 -1.21
C VAL A 239 -13.64 -5.82 -2.43
N GLY A 240 -13.42 -7.01 -2.97
CA GLY A 240 -14.23 -7.53 -4.07
C GLY A 240 -13.98 -9.01 -4.37
N PRO A 241 -14.61 -9.55 -5.40
CA PRO A 241 -14.49 -10.95 -5.76
C PRO A 241 -13.09 -11.27 -6.30
N ARG A 242 -12.67 -12.52 -6.11
CA ARG A 242 -11.48 -13.09 -6.76
C ARG A 242 -11.90 -13.96 -7.92
N SER A 243 -11.10 -14.01 -8.98
CA SER A 243 -11.35 -14.97 -10.07
C SER A 243 -11.20 -16.42 -9.59
N GLY A 244 -10.39 -16.64 -8.56
CA GLY A 244 -10.01 -17.97 -8.08
C GLY A 244 -9.12 -18.74 -9.04
N ILE A 245 -8.44 -18.02 -9.94
CA ILE A 245 -7.42 -18.53 -10.84
C ILE A 245 -6.05 -18.04 -10.36
N TRP A 246 -5.04 -18.88 -10.50
CA TRP A 246 -3.64 -18.48 -10.46
C TRP A 246 -2.96 -18.79 -11.78
N GLY A 247 -1.93 -18.02 -12.09
CA GLY A 247 -1.24 -18.08 -13.36
C GLY A 247 0.08 -17.35 -13.35
N ARG A 248 0.77 -17.39 -14.49
CA ARG A 248 2.02 -16.66 -14.73
C ARG A 248 1.86 -15.79 -15.96
N ARG A 249 2.46 -14.61 -15.93
CA ARG A 249 2.57 -13.76 -17.13
C ARG A 249 3.27 -14.57 -18.23
N ALA A 250 2.77 -14.50 -19.45
CA ALA A 250 3.36 -15.19 -20.58
C ALA A 250 4.75 -14.65 -20.88
N SER A 251 5.71 -15.54 -21.12
CA SER A 251 7.05 -15.17 -21.59
C SER A 251 7.02 -14.71 -23.05
N GLU A 252 8.06 -14.00 -23.51
CA GLU A 252 8.14 -13.55 -24.91
C GLU A 252 7.98 -14.68 -25.94
N PRO A 253 8.57 -15.89 -25.77
CA PRO A 253 8.30 -17.01 -26.68
C PRO A 253 6.83 -17.44 -26.69
N GLN A 254 6.17 -17.44 -25.53
CA GLN A 254 4.74 -17.78 -25.43
C GLN A 254 3.88 -16.71 -26.12
N ARG A 255 4.21 -15.43 -25.94
CA ARG A 255 3.53 -14.32 -26.62
C ARG A 255 3.64 -14.41 -28.13
N ARG A 256 4.85 -14.67 -28.65
CA ARG A 256 5.08 -14.91 -30.09
C ARG A 256 4.28 -16.10 -30.62
N GLN A 257 4.18 -17.19 -29.85
CA GLN A 257 3.37 -18.34 -30.24
C GLN A 257 1.86 -18.02 -30.26
N LEU A 258 1.42 -17.12 -29.38
CA LEU A 258 0.03 -16.71 -29.27
C LEU A 258 -0.34 -15.64 -30.28
N ASP A 259 0.62 -14.92 -30.87
CA ASP A 259 0.38 -13.69 -31.65
C ASP A 259 -0.33 -12.63 -30.79
N VAL A 260 0.34 -12.25 -29.69
CA VAL A 260 -0.06 -11.14 -28.80
C VAL A 260 1.14 -10.24 -28.55
N ASP A 261 0.88 -8.94 -28.48
CA ASP A 261 1.93 -7.94 -28.26
C ASP A 261 2.46 -7.97 -26.81
N ALA A 262 3.57 -7.29 -26.58
CA ALA A 262 4.19 -7.20 -25.25
C ALA A 262 3.30 -6.50 -24.22
N ASP A 263 2.53 -5.51 -24.69
CA ASP A 263 1.65 -4.66 -23.89
C ASP A 263 0.24 -5.23 -23.73
N ASP A 264 -0.05 -6.37 -24.38
CA ASP A 264 -1.33 -7.05 -24.28
C ASP A 264 -1.35 -8.05 -23.12
N LEU A 265 -2.56 -8.30 -22.60
CA LEU A 265 -2.81 -9.25 -21.54
C LEU A 265 -2.47 -10.66 -22.03
N ALA A 266 -1.63 -11.35 -21.28
CA ALA A 266 -1.34 -12.76 -21.52
C ALA A 266 -0.95 -13.42 -20.20
N ILE A 267 -1.92 -14.05 -19.54
CA ILE A 267 -1.69 -14.80 -18.30
C ILE A 267 -1.99 -16.27 -18.53
N ARG A 268 -0.96 -17.11 -18.45
CA ARG A 268 -1.10 -18.56 -18.52
C ARG A 268 -1.71 -19.08 -17.23
N VAL A 269 -2.87 -19.71 -17.31
CA VAL A 269 -3.56 -20.34 -16.18
C VAL A 269 -2.78 -21.57 -15.72
N THR A 270 -2.38 -21.61 -14.46
CA THR A 270 -1.65 -22.73 -13.85
C THR A 270 -2.44 -23.44 -12.76
N PHE A 271 -3.43 -22.78 -12.18
CA PHE A 271 -4.26 -23.36 -11.13
C PHE A 271 -5.65 -22.72 -11.09
N ILE A 272 -6.67 -23.52 -10.81
CA ILE A 272 -8.07 -23.08 -10.72
C ILE A 272 -8.65 -23.58 -9.40
N GLY A 273 -8.79 -22.68 -8.44
CA GLY A 273 -9.31 -22.97 -7.10
C GLY A 273 -10.83 -22.78 -6.97
N ALA A 274 -11.40 -21.79 -7.66
CA ALA A 274 -12.80 -21.43 -7.45
C ALA A 274 -13.81 -22.29 -8.25
N PRO A 275 -14.96 -22.65 -7.65
CA PRO A 275 -16.05 -23.33 -8.36
C PRO A 275 -16.59 -22.53 -9.55
N TRP A 276 -16.78 -21.22 -9.43
CA TRP A 276 -17.32 -20.39 -10.51
C TRP A 276 -16.38 -20.32 -11.72
N ALA A 277 -15.06 -20.30 -11.49
CA ALA A 277 -14.08 -20.37 -12.57
C ALA A 277 -14.15 -21.72 -13.32
N ARG A 278 -14.28 -22.84 -12.58
CA ARG A 278 -14.48 -24.16 -13.18
C ARG A 278 -15.80 -24.25 -13.95
N ALA A 279 -16.88 -23.72 -13.38
CA ALA A 279 -18.20 -23.69 -14.01
C ALA A 279 -18.20 -22.85 -15.31
N ALA A 280 -17.41 -21.78 -15.36
CA ALA A 280 -17.20 -20.98 -16.57
C ALA A 280 -16.42 -21.74 -17.68
N GLY A 281 -15.81 -22.89 -17.37
CA GLY A 281 -15.13 -23.74 -18.35
C GLY A 281 -13.68 -23.35 -18.65
N ILE A 282 -13.03 -22.55 -17.78
CA ILE A 282 -11.61 -22.25 -17.89
C ILE A 282 -10.77 -23.51 -17.56
N LYS A 283 -9.61 -23.66 -18.21
CA LYS A 283 -8.72 -24.82 -18.07
C LYS A 283 -7.29 -24.39 -17.76
N ASN A 284 -6.56 -25.25 -17.04
CA ASN A 284 -5.11 -25.09 -16.92
C ASN A 284 -4.47 -25.11 -18.32
N GLY A 285 -3.56 -24.17 -18.56
CA GLY A 285 -2.93 -23.97 -19.87
C GLY A 285 -3.63 -22.96 -20.78
N ASP A 286 -4.86 -22.53 -20.46
CA ASP A 286 -5.48 -21.39 -21.14
C ASP A 286 -4.63 -20.13 -20.92
N TYR A 287 -4.58 -19.24 -21.91
CA TYR A 287 -4.02 -17.90 -21.75
C TYR A 287 -5.14 -16.88 -21.67
N ILE A 288 -5.28 -16.20 -20.54
CA ILE A 288 -6.21 -15.07 -20.42
C ILE A 288 -5.64 -13.91 -21.23
N ILE A 289 -6.41 -13.45 -22.21
CA ILE A 289 -6.03 -12.38 -23.14
C ILE A 289 -6.96 -11.16 -23.10
N ALA A 290 -8.11 -11.27 -22.42
CA ALA A 290 -8.95 -10.13 -22.09
C ALA A 290 -9.81 -10.43 -20.86
N VAL A 291 -10.14 -9.38 -20.11
CA VAL A 291 -11.22 -9.38 -19.12
C VAL A 291 -12.14 -8.20 -19.38
N ASP A 292 -13.39 -8.49 -19.70
CA ASP A 292 -14.33 -7.56 -20.31
C ASP A 292 -13.68 -6.89 -21.53
N ASP A 293 -13.55 -5.57 -21.54
CA ASP A 293 -12.86 -4.81 -22.59
C ASP A 293 -11.38 -4.53 -22.26
N PHE A 294 -10.91 -4.95 -21.09
CA PHE A 294 -9.54 -4.72 -20.65
C PHE A 294 -8.57 -5.73 -21.25
N LYS A 295 -7.56 -5.22 -21.96
CA LYS A 295 -6.56 -6.02 -22.68
C LYS A 295 -5.12 -5.64 -22.38
N LYS A 296 -4.85 -4.65 -21.52
CA LYS A 296 -3.46 -4.31 -21.21
C LYS A 296 -2.81 -5.39 -20.37
N ASP A 297 -1.50 -5.51 -20.53
CA ASP A 297 -0.71 -6.47 -19.78
C ASP A 297 -0.86 -6.31 -18.26
N MET A 298 -0.92 -7.46 -17.58
CA MET A 298 -0.97 -7.55 -16.13
C MET A 298 -0.24 -8.81 -15.63
N THR A 299 0.33 -8.70 -14.44
CA THR A 299 0.62 -9.87 -13.61
C THR A 299 -0.67 -10.51 -13.09
N ILE A 300 -0.59 -11.75 -12.59
CA ILE A 300 -1.75 -12.38 -11.95
C ILE A 300 -2.24 -11.60 -10.71
N ARG A 301 -1.34 -10.92 -9.97
CA ARG A 301 -1.74 -10.11 -8.82
C ARG A 301 -2.49 -8.87 -9.26
N GLN A 302 -2.00 -8.17 -10.29
CA GLN A 302 -2.68 -7.02 -10.89
C GLN A 302 -4.05 -7.41 -11.45
N PHE A 303 -4.17 -8.57 -12.11
CA PHE A 303 -5.44 -9.10 -12.56
C PHE A 303 -6.44 -9.34 -11.41
N GLN A 304 -6.00 -9.93 -10.29
CA GLN A 304 -6.87 -10.09 -9.12
C GLN A 304 -7.24 -8.74 -8.51
N ALA A 305 -6.28 -7.83 -8.34
CA ALA A 305 -6.52 -6.49 -7.80
C ALA A 305 -7.51 -5.69 -8.66
N TYR A 306 -7.39 -5.79 -9.99
CA TYR A 306 -8.35 -5.21 -10.93
C TYR A 306 -9.76 -5.70 -10.65
N LEU A 307 -9.96 -7.02 -10.47
CA LEU A 307 -11.28 -7.57 -10.15
C LEU A 307 -11.79 -7.11 -8.78
N HIS A 308 -10.93 -7.15 -7.75
CA HIS A 308 -11.28 -6.70 -6.41
C HIS A 308 -11.78 -5.24 -6.40
N LEU A 309 -11.15 -4.38 -7.20
CA LEU A 309 -11.41 -2.95 -7.19
C LEU A 309 -12.52 -2.53 -8.17
N ASN A 310 -12.74 -3.27 -9.25
CA ASN A 310 -13.68 -2.87 -10.31
C ASN A 310 -14.95 -3.73 -10.38
N ARG A 311 -15.02 -4.85 -9.65
CA ARG A 311 -16.19 -5.75 -9.65
C ARG A 311 -16.73 -5.99 -8.24
N ASN A 312 -18.01 -6.29 -8.15
CA ASN A 312 -18.72 -6.59 -6.91
C ASN A 312 -19.08 -8.08 -6.85
N TRP A 313 -19.38 -8.54 -5.64
CA TRP A 313 -20.01 -9.85 -5.47
C TRP A 313 -21.37 -9.86 -6.17
N GLY A 314 -21.69 -10.96 -6.84
CA GLY A 314 -22.87 -11.09 -7.70
C GLY A 314 -22.68 -10.58 -9.13
N ASP A 315 -21.60 -9.85 -9.44
CA ASP A 315 -21.31 -9.45 -10.82
C ASP A 315 -20.98 -10.66 -11.70
N SER A 316 -21.20 -10.46 -12.99
CA SER A 316 -20.66 -11.32 -14.05
C SER A 316 -19.56 -10.57 -14.81
N ILE A 317 -18.50 -11.28 -15.22
CA ILE A 317 -17.48 -10.75 -16.11
C ILE A 317 -17.26 -11.67 -17.31
N SER A 318 -16.83 -11.10 -18.42
CA SER A 318 -16.34 -11.90 -19.52
C SER A 318 -14.83 -12.09 -19.45
N VAL A 319 -14.35 -13.31 -19.64
CA VAL A 319 -12.93 -13.61 -19.75
C VAL A 319 -12.67 -14.25 -21.09
N THR A 320 -11.88 -13.61 -21.94
CA THR A 320 -11.44 -14.20 -23.21
C THR A 320 -10.15 -14.95 -22.99
N VAL A 321 -10.13 -16.22 -23.36
CA VAL A 321 -8.94 -17.07 -23.27
C VAL A 321 -8.52 -17.59 -24.63
N ARG A 322 -7.21 -17.63 -24.89
CA ARG A 322 -6.62 -18.33 -26.02
C ARG A 322 -6.32 -19.76 -25.63
N ARG A 323 -6.99 -20.71 -26.29
CA ARG A 323 -6.85 -22.16 -26.11
C ARG A 323 -6.40 -22.79 -27.43
N GLY A 324 -5.10 -23.06 -27.53
CA GLY A 324 -4.49 -23.38 -28.81
C GLY A 324 -4.55 -22.17 -29.75
N ARG A 325 -5.16 -22.32 -30.93
CA ARG A 325 -5.35 -21.25 -31.93
C ARG A 325 -6.73 -20.59 -31.89
N LYS A 326 -7.55 -20.89 -30.88
CA LYS A 326 -8.92 -20.37 -30.78
C LYS A 326 -9.07 -19.48 -29.57
N ASP A 327 -9.77 -18.37 -29.77
CA ASP A 327 -10.22 -17.52 -28.68
C ASP A 327 -11.60 -18.00 -28.22
N VAL A 328 -11.73 -18.19 -26.91
CA VAL A 328 -12.95 -18.66 -26.26
C VAL A 328 -13.37 -17.62 -25.25
N LYS A 329 -14.58 -17.08 -25.42
CA LYS A 329 -15.18 -16.14 -24.48
C LYS A 329 -15.90 -16.94 -23.39
N LEU A 330 -15.48 -16.75 -22.14
CA LEU A 330 -16.05 -17.41 -20.96
C LEU A 330 -16.82 -16.37 -20.13
N LEU A 331 -17.90 -16.79 -19.48
CA LEU A 331 -18.68 -15.96 -18.57
C LEU A 331 -18.46 -16.43 -17.13
N PHE A 332 -17.88 -15.57 -16.31
CA PHE A 332 -17.62 -15.84 -14.90
C PHE A 332 -18.70 -15.17 -14.07
N GLN A 333 -19.52 -15.96 -13.39
CA GLN A 333 -20.51 -15.45 -12.43
C GLN A 333 -19.92 -15.50 -11.02
N PHE A 334 -19.67 -14.34 -10.42
CA PHE A 334 -19.19 -14.28 -9.04
C PHE A 334 -20.31 -14.64 -8.05
N PRO A 335 -19.96 -15.22 -6.88
CA PRO A 335 -20.96 -15.48 -5.86
C PRO A 335 -21.50 -14.16 -5.31
N VAL A 336 -22.75 -14.17 -4.84
CA VAL A 336 -23.46 -12.97 -4.33
C VAL A 336 -22.86 -12.41 -3.04
N SER A 337 -22.02 -13.18 -2.36
CA SER A 337 -21.30 -12.77 -1.15
C SER A 337 -19.90 -13.39 -1.12
N PRO A 338 -18.97 -12.85 -0.32
CA PRO A 338 -17.71 -13.53 -0.04
C PRO A 338 -17.96 -14.95 0.50
N PRO A 339 -17.18 -15.95 0.08
CA PRO A 339 -17.20 -17.26 0.73
C PRO A 339 -16.68 -17.14 2.17
N ASN A 340 -17.35 -17.85 3.09
CA ASN A 340 -17.02 -17.90 4.52
C ASN A 340 -15.66 -18.52 4.83
#